data_AF-A0A2G9U1T8-F1
#
_entry.id   AF-A0A2G9U1T8-F1
#
_cell.length_a   1.000
_cell.length_b   1.000
_cell.length_c   1.000
_cell.angle_alpha   90.00
_cell.angle_beta   90.00
_cell.angle_gamma   90.00
#
_symmetry.space_group_name_H-M   'P 1'
#
loop_
_entity.id
_entity.type
_entity.pdbx_description
1 polymer ?
#
loop_
_entity_poly.entity_id
_entity_poly.type
_entity_poly.pdbx_seq_one_letter_code
_entity_poly.pdbx_strand_id
1 'polypeptide(L)'
;MAQLQDLPAWVQFPDTERVEWLNKVIHQLWPYVGEYARTFMTDFVIPQVKAQMPGVFKNFKFTKMDMGDIPCRVGGIKVYTTNVGRDRIIVDMDVAYAGDADFTVSCCGFTGGMNNIQFSGKLRAVLKPLLPYPPMVGGVSASFLEMP
;
A
#
# COMPACT_ATOMS: atom_id res chain seq x y z
N MET A 1 -10.61 32.14 -0.39
CA MET A 1 -10.87 31.57 0.94
C MET A 1 -10.22 30.20 0.98
N ALA A 2 -9.02 30.10 1.56
CA ALA A 2 -8.27 28.86 1.63
C ALA A 2 -8.98 27.92 2.61
N GLN A 3 -9.46 26.77 2.11
CA GLN A 3 -10.12 25.77 2.94
C GLN A 3 -9.07 25.11 3.84
N LEU A 4 -9.44 24.83 5.09
CA LEU A 4 -8.60 24.25 6.15
C LEU A 4 -8.03 22.84 5.82
N GLN A 5 -8.33 22.27 4.66
CA GLN A 5 -8.09 20.86 4.29
C GLN A 5 -6.76 20.61 3.55
N ASP A 6 -6.03 21.64 3.12
CA ASP A 6 -4.77 21.52 2.36
C ASP A 6 -3.49 21.55 3.23
N LEU A 7 -3.62 21.39 4.55
CA LEU A 7 -2.48 21.39 5.45
C LEU A 7 -1.99 19.96 5.66
N PRO A 8 -0.69 19.67 5.44
CA PRO A 8 -0.13 18.34 5.69
C PRO A 8 -0.47 17.84 7.10
N ALA A 9 -0.61 16.52 7.27
CA ALA A 9 -1.01 15.93 8.56
C ALA A 9 -0.11 16.35 9.75
N TRP A 10 1.16 16.69 9.49
CA TRP A 10 2.12 17.21 10.48
C TRP A 10 1.90 18.68 10.90
N VAL A 11 1.05 19.42 10.18
CA VAL A 11 0.59 20.77 10.56
C VAL A 11 -0.77 20.72 11.26
N GLN A 12 -1.62 19.76 10.88
CA GLN A 12 -2.95 19.57 11.51
C GLN A 12 -2.88 18.76 12.81
N PHE A 13 -1.85 17.93 12.99
CA PHE A 13 -1.69 17.07 14.17
C PHE A 13 -0.22 17.06 14.63
N PRO A 14 0.10 17.64 15.81
CA PRO A 14 1.46 17.67 16.36
C PRO A 14 2.04 16.29 16.70
N ASP A 15 1.21 15.23 16.68
CA ASP A 15 1.60 13.85 16.99
C ASP A 15 2.00 13.01 15.76
N THR A 16 2.06 13.62 14.56
CA THR A 16 2.47 12.91 13.35
C THR A 16 3.99 12.94 13.22
N GLU A 17 4.64 11.84 13.59
CA GLU A 17 6.10 11.77 13.52
C GLU A 17 6.59 11.57 12.08
N ARG A 18 7.60 12.37 11.69
CA ARG A 18 8.33 12.16 10.43
C ARG A 18 9.22 10.93 10.58
N VAL A 19 8.84 9.86 9.91
CA VAL A 19 9.56 8.57 9.95
C VAL A 19 10.52 8.43 8.78
N GLU A 20 11.54 9.28 8.73
CA GLU A 20 12.58 9.19 7.70
C GLU A 20 13.35 7.85 7.75
N TRP A 21 13.51 7.27 8.94
CA TRP A 21 14.14 5.97 9.11
C TRP A 21 13.32 4.85 8.43
N LEU A 22 11.99 4.92 8.48
CA LEU A 22 11.13 3.92 7.83
C LEU A 22 11.27 4.01 6.31
N ASN A 23 11.34 5.22 5.77
CA ASN A 23 11.58 5.43 4.34
C ASN A 23 12.93 4.82 3.90
N LYS A 24 13.97 4.88 4.73
CA LYS A 24 15.26 4.21 4.45
C LYS A 24 15.13 2.69 4.44
N VAL A 25 14.36 2.12 5.38
CA VAL A 25 14.08 0.68 5.42
C VAL A 25 13.30 0.23 4.19
N ILE A 26 12.25 0.96 3.81
CA ILE A 26 11.46 0.67 2.61
C ILE A 26 12.34 0.74 1.37
N HIS A 27 13.20 1.75 1.24
CA HIS A 27 14.15 1.85 0.13
C HIS A 27 15.07 0.62 0.04
N GLN A 28 15.58 0.14 1.17
CA GLN A 28 16.42 -1.07 1.18
C GLN A 28 15.65 -2.34 0.82
N LEU A 29 14.37 -2.42 1.19
CA LEU A 29 13.50 -3.56 0.91
C LEU A 29 12.88 -3.51 -0.49
N TRP A 30 12.83 -2.35 -1.12
CA TRP A 30 12.16 -2.11 -2.40
C TRP A 30 12.49 -3.13 -3.51
N PRO A 31 13.77 -3.50 -3.76
CA PRO A 31 14.06 -4.51 -4.79
C PRO A 31 13.39 -5.86 -4.50
N TYR A 32 13.35 -6.29 -3.24
CA TYR A 32 12.68 -7.52 -2.83
C TYR A 32 11.15 -7.41 -2.90
N VAL A 33 10.61 -6.24 -2.59
CA VAL A 33 9.18 -5.94 -2.76
C VAL A 33 8.78 -6.02 -4.23
N GLY A 34 9.60 -5.49 -5.14
CA GLY A 34 9.38 -5.58 -6.58
C GLY A 34 9.37 -7.01 -7.10
N GLU A 35 10.31 -7.85 -6.64
CA GLU A 35 10.32 -9.28 -6.97
C GLU A 35 9.06 -10.01 -6.46
N TYR A 36 8.70 -9.79 -5.19
CA TYR A 36 7.51 -10.39 -4.60
C TYR A 36 6.22 -9.92 -5.27
N ALA A 37 6.14 -8.63 -5.62
CA ALA A 37 4.98 -8.05 -6.28
C ALA A 37 4.71 -8.68 -7.65
N ARG A 38 5.75 -9.04 -8.41
CA ARG A 38 5.59 -9.79 -9.67
C ARG A 38 4.90 -11.14 -9.44
N THR A 39 5.32 -11.87 -8.41
CA THR A 39 4.71 -13.14 -8.02
C THR A 39 3.27 -12.93 -7.52
N PHE A 40 3.06 -11.95 -6.64
CA PHE A 40 1.73 -11.60 -6.12
C PHE A 40 0.74 -11.21 -7.23
N MET A 41 1.18 -10.40 -8.20
CA MET A 41 0.33 -10.03 -9.33
C MET A 41 -0.02 -11.25 -10.19
N THR A 42 0.93 -12.16 -10.41
CA THR A 42 0.71 -13.35 -11.23
C THR A 42 -0.20 -14.37 -10.54
N ASP A 43 0.03 -14.61 -9.25
CA ASP A 43 -0.63 -15.68 -8.50
C ASP A 43 -1.95 -15.25 -7.88
N PHE A 44 -2.11 -13.97 -7.54
CA PHE A 44 -3.30 -13.45 -6.88
C PHE A 44 -4.10 -12.51 -7.77
N VAL A 45 -3.48 -11.49 -8.38
CA VAL A 45 -4.21 -10.48 -9.16
C VAL A 45 -4.75 -11.05 -10.47
N ILE A 46 -3.94 -11.77 -11.26
CA ILE A 46 -4.41 -12.36 -12.53
C ILE A 46 -5.63 -13.27 -12.32
N PRO A 47 -5.65 -14.21 -11.36
CA PRO A 47 -6.83 -15.06 -11.14
C PRO A 47 -8.07 -14.28 -10.72
N GLN A 48 -7.92 -13.26 -9.87
CA GLN A 48 -9.03 -12.41 -9.44
C GLN A 48 -9.62 -11.62 -10.63
N VAL A 49 -8.76 -11.03 -11.46
CA VAL A 49 -9.16 -10.32 -12.68
C VAL A 49 -9.87 -11.27 -13.65
N LYS A 50 -9.33 -12.48 -13.87
CA LYS A 50 -9.95 -13.49 -14.73
C LYS A 50 -11.29 -14.00 -14.20
N ALA A 51 -11.47 -14.03 -12.87
CA ALA A 51 -12.73 -14.42 -12.24
C ALA A 51 -13.83 -13.38 -12.43
N GLN A 52 -13.47 -12.09 -12.41
CA GLN A 52 -14.43 -10.99 -12.60
C GLN A 52 -14.66 -10.63 -14.07
N MET A 53 -13.74 -10.98 -14.97
CA MET A 53 -13.88 -10.68 -16.41
C MET A 53 -14.85 -11.64 -17.14
N PRO A 54 -15.74 -11.11 -18.00
CA PRO A 54 -16.61 -11.94 -18.83
C PRO A 54 -15.79 -12.79 -19.82
N GLY A 55 -16.33 -13.95 -20.20
CA GLY A 55 -15.59 -15.08 -20.81
C GLY A 55 -14.66 -14.75 -21.99
N VAL A 56 -14.90 -13.67 -22.71
CA VAL A 56 -14.10 -13.19 -23.84
C VAL A 56 -12.74 -12.62 -23.40
N PHE A 57 -12.59 -12.09 -22.18
CA PHE A 57 -11.35 -11.47 -21.68
C PHE A 57 -10.52 -12.38 -20.75
N LYS A 58 -10.84 -13.67 -20.68
CA LYS A 58 -10.14 -14.64 -19.81
C LYS A 58 -8.67 -14.89 -20.20
N ASN A 59 -8.24 -14.43 -21.38
CA ASN A 59 -6.85 -14.57 -21.85
C ASN A 59 -5.94 -13.43 -21.39
N PHE A 60 -6.29 -12.73 -20.30
CA PHE A 60 -5.49 -11.69 -19.69
C PHE A 60 -4.11 -12.24 -19.25
N LYS A 61 -3.05 -11.55 -19.69
CA LYS A 61 -1.65 -11.84 -19.33
C LYS A 61 -0.91 -10.54 -19.08
N PHE A 62 -0.04 -10.53 -18.09
CA PHE A 62 0.95 -9.47 -17.96
C PHE A 62 2.13 -9.77 -18.89
N THR A 63 2.50 -8.80 -19.71
CA THR A 63 3.64 -8.88 -20.64
C THR A 63 4.88 -8.24 -20.04
N LYS A 64 4.70 -7.17 -19.25
CA LYS A 64 5.76 -6.50 -18.48
C LYS A 64 5.21 -6.11 -17.12
N MET A 65 5.96 -6.40 -16.07
CA MET A 65 5.64 -6.00 -14.70
C MET A 65 6.90 -5.46 -14.05
N ASP A 66 6.92 -4.14 -13.87
CA ASP A 66 7.98 -3.40 -13.21
C ASP A 66 7.37 -2.44 -12.19
N MET A 67 7.80 -2.56 -10.93
CA MET A 67 7.38 -1.62 -9.87
C MET A 67 8.19 -0.32 -9.89
N GLY A 68 9.18 -0.19 -10.77
CA GLY A 68 10.05 0.98 -10.84
C GLY A 68 11.05 1.03 -9.69
N ASP A 69 12.00 1.95 -9.81
CA ASP A 69 13.09 2.13 -8.83
C ASP A 69 12.72 3.09 -7.70
N ILE A 70 11.61 3.83 -7.85
CA ILE A 70 11.17 4.82 -6.86
C ILE A 70 10.28 4.14 -5.82
N PRO A 71 10.73 4.03 -4.54
CA PRO A 71 9.94 3.41 -3.50
C PRO A 71 8.80 4.28 -3.01
N CYS A 72 7.83 3.61 -2.39
CA CYS A 72 6.76 4.27 -1.65
C CYS A 72 7.32 5.07 -0.45
N ARG A 73 6.70 6.22 -0.18
CA ARG A 73 7.08 7.12 0.91
C ARG A 73 5.98 7.17 1.96
N VAL A 74 6.40 7.10 3.21
CA VAL A 74 5.53 7.33 4.36
C VAL A 74 5.73 8.78 4.80
N GLY A 75 4.67 9.58 4.69
CA GLY A 75 4.65 11.00 5.05
C GLY A 75 4.56 11.22 6.56
N GLY A 76 3.91 10.31 7.28
CA GLY A 76 3.82 10.36 8.73
C GLY A 76 3.10 9.15 9.32
N ILE A 77 3.36 8.90 10.61
CA ILE A 77 2.72 7.83 11.36
C ILE A 77 2.01 8.41 12.58
N LYS A 78 0.82 7.90 12.85
CA LYS A 78 0.04 8.18 14.05
C LYS A 78 -0.36 6.88 14.72
N VAL A 79 0.12 6.68 15.94
CA VAL A 79 -0.28 5.54 16.78
C VAL A 79 -1.39 5.98 17.72
N TYR A 80 -2.50 5.26 17.73
CA TYR A 80 -3.63 5.56 18.61
C TYR A 80 -3.47 4.84 19.94
N THR A 81 -3.28 5.61 21.01
CA THR A 81 -3.14 5.12 22.39
C THR A 81 -4.35 5.47 23.26
N THR A 82 -5.08 6.52 22.91
CA THR A 82 -6.29 6.98 23.63
C THR A 82 -7.56 6.35 23.06
N ASN A 83 -8.47 5.87 23.92
CA ASN A 83 -9.74 5.21 23.54
C ASN A 83 -9.63 3.93 22.70
N VAL A 84 -8.46 3.30 22.66
CA VAL A 84 -8.26 1.99 22.05
C VAL A 84 -8.23 0.93 23.15
N GLY A 85 -8.98 -0.17 22.97
CA GLY A 85 -8.92 -1.29 23.91
C GLY A 85 -7.49 -1.81 24.03
N ARG A 86 -7.07 -2.23 25.24
CA ARG A 86 -5.74 -2.79 25.49
C ARG A 86 -5.47 -4.11 24.73
N ASP A 87 -6.44 -4.61 23.97
CA ASP A 87 -6.38 -5.83 23.17
C ASP A 87 -5.89 -5.61 21.74
N ARG A 88 -5.66 -4.35 21.33
CA ARG A 88 -5.28 -4.01 19.95
C ARG A 88 -4.38 -2.79 19.87
N ILE A 89 -3.58 -2.73 18.82
CA ILE A 89 -2.80 -1.54 18.44
C ILE A 89 -3.32 -1.05 17.09
N ILE A 90 -3.59 0.25 16.99
CA ILE A 90 -4.04 0.88 15.74
C ILE A 90 -2.98 1.90 15.35
N VAL A 91 -2.48 1.77 14.13
CA VAL A 91 -1.45 2.64 13.55
C VAL A 91 -1.95 3.14 12.22
N ASP A 92 -2.06 4.46 12.07
CA ASP A 92 -2.36 5.09 10.78
C ASP A 92 -1.07 5.63 10.18
N MET A 93 -0.85 5.33 8.90
CA MET A 93 0.30 5.74 8.13
C MET A 93 -0.19 6.50 6.91
N ASP A 94 0.36 7.68 6.68
CA ASP A 94 0.12 8.42 5.44
C ASP A 94 1.12 7.93 4.38
N VAL A 95 0.60 7.27 3.35
CA VAL A 95 1.40 6.54 2.37
C VAL A 95 1.18 7.15 1.00
N ALA A 96 2.27 7.60 0.38
CA ALA A 96 2.27 8.17 -0.97
C ALA A 96 3.27 7.42 -1.83
N TYR A 97 2.83 6.99 -3.00
CA TYR A 97 3.66 6.38 -4.02
C TYR A 97 3.50 7.18 -5.30
N ALA A 98 4.63 7.65 -5.81
CA ALA A 98 4.70 8.31 -7.11
C ALA A 98 5.90 7.70 -7.83
N GLY A 99 5.70 6.48 -8.33
CA GLY A 99 6.76 5.68 -8.90
C GLY A 99 6.64 5.56 -10.42
N ASP A 100 7.77 5.24 -11.03
CA ASP A 100 7.95 4.94 -12.46
C ASP A 100 7.53 3.50 -12.81
N ALA A 101 6.60 2.95 -12.05
CA ALA A 101 5.99 1.66 -12.30
C ALA A 101 5.47 1.56 -13.74
N ASP A 102 5.83 0.47 -14.41
CA ASP A 102 5.42 0.14 -15.78
C ASP A 102 4.81 -1.26 -15.79
N PHE A 103 3.50 -1.27 -16.01
CA PHE A 103 2.71 -2.49 -16.14
C PHE A 103 2.13 -2.55 -17.54
N THR A 104 2.59 -3.51 -18.32
CA THR A 104 2.03 -3.80 -19.63
C THR A 104 1.21 -5.08 -19.57
N VAL A 105 -0.08 -4.96 -19.88
CA VAL A 105 -1.04 -6.06 -19.95
C VAL A 105 -1.44 -6.32 -21.39
N SER A 106 -1.64 -7.58 -21.74
CA SER A 106 -2.22 -7.98 -23.01
C SER A 106 -3.49 -8.81 -22.77
N CYS A 107 -4.55 -8.48 -23.49
CA CYS A 107 -5.79 -9.23 -23.47
C CYS A 107 -6.39 -9.27 -24.87
N CYS A 108 -6.61 -10.49 -25.38
CA CYS A 108 -7.35 -10.75 -26.62
C CYS A 108 -6.92 -9.91 -27.84
N GLY A 109 -5.60 -9.77 -28.03
CA GLY A 109 -5.01 -9.03 -29.15
C GLY A 109 -4.84 -7.53 -28.89
N PHE A 110 -5.37 -7.00 -27.80
CA PHE A 110 -5.13 -5.62 -27.35
C PHE A 110 -4.02 -5.60 -26.30
N THR A 111 -3.10 -4.64 -26.44
CA THR A 111 -2.06 -4.37 -25.44
C THR A 111 -2.37 -3.03 -24.79
N GLY A 112 -2.47 -3.02 -23.47
CA GLY A 112 -2.65 -1.83 -22.65
C GLY A 112 -1.47 -1.68 -21.71
N GLY A 113 -0.94 -0.47 -21.58
CA GLY A 113 0.11 -0.14 -20.62
C GLY A 113 -0.42 0.83 -19.58
N MET A 114 0.07 0.71 -18.35
CA MET A 114 -0.11 1.69 -17.29
C MET A 114 1.27 2.07 -16.77
N ASN A 115 1.62 3.34 -16.97
CA ASN A 115 2.90 3.90 -16.60
C ASN A 115 2.69 5.02 -15.58
N ASN A 116 3.68 5.25 -14.73
CA ASN A 116 3.68 6.33 -13.74
C ASN A 116 2.49 6.23 -12.75
N ILE A 117 2.41 5.11 -12.05
CA ILE A 117 1.36 4.93 -11.04
C ILE A 117 1.61 5.89 -9.89
N GLN A 118 0.56 6.65 -9.57
CA GLN A 118 0.53 7.54 -8.43
C GLN A 118 -0.65 7.15 -7.56
N PHE A 119 -0.41 6.92 -6.28
CA PHE A 119 -1.46 6.75 -5.28
C PHE A 119 -1.05 7.46 -3.98
N SER A 120 -2.03 8.01 -3.30
CA SER A 120 -1.84 8.63 -1.99
C SER A 120 -3.02 8.26 -1.12
N GLY A 121 -2.75 7.73 0.07
CA GLY A 121 -3.82 7.29 0.94
C GLY A 121 -3.35 7.02 2.37
N LYS A 122 -4.31 7.09 3.29
CA LYS A 122 -4.08 6.76 4.70
C LYS A 122 -4.30 5.27 4.92
N LEU A 123 -3.22 4.55 5.19
CA LEU A 123 -3.21 3.14 5.51
C LEU A 123 -3.34 2.95 7.03
N ARG A 124 -4.41 2.29 7.48
CA ARG A 124 -4.61 1.86 8.86
C ARG A 124 -4.17 0.41 9.04
N ALA A 125 -3.19 0.19 9.90
CA ALA A 125 -2.79 -1.12 10.38
C ALA A 125 -3.36 -1.38 11.79
N VAL A 126 -4.06 -2.49 11.94
CA VAL A 126 -4.66 -2.96 13.20
C VAL A 126 -4.02 -4.28 13.59
N LEU A 127 -3.36 -4.30 14.75
CA LEU A 127 -2.74 -5.49 15.32
C LEU A 127 -3.69 -6.05 16.38
N LYS A 128 -4.24 -7.24 16.12
CA LYS A 128 -5.19 -7.93 17.01
C LYS A 128 -5.19 -9.45 16.73
N PRO A 129 -5.31 -10.31 17.77
CA PRO A 129 -5.28 -10.00 19.19
C PRO A 129 -3.85 -9.75 19.70
N LEU A 130 -3.71 -8.92 20.73
CA LEU A 130 -2.46 -8.87 21.49
C LEU A 130 -2.38 -10.07 22.42
N LEU A 131 -1.24 -10.77 22.36
CA LEU A 131 -0.97 -11.99 23.10
C LEU A 131 0.00 -11.70 24.26
N PRO A 132 -0.14 -12.34 25.42
CA PRO A 132 0.78 -12.17 26.54
C PRO A 132 2.10 -12.94 26.36
N TYR A 133 2.28 -13.66 25.25
CA TYR A 133 3.47 -14.44 24.92
C TYR A 133 4.05 -13.99 23.55
N PRO A 134 5.37 -14.14 23.31
CA PRO A 134 5.98 -13.79 22.03
C PRO A 134 5.31 -14.50 20.84
N PRO A 135 5.04 -13.83 19.71
CA PRO A 135 5.49 -12.50 19.30
C PRO A 135 4.60 -11.33 19.78
N MET A 136 3.72 -11.55 20.76
CA MET A 136 2.80 -10.56 21.36
C MET A 136 1.68 -10.05 20.44
N VAL A 137 1.71 -10.39 19.15
CA VAL A 137 0.70 -10.03 18.15
C VAL A 137 0.25 -11.30 17.44
N GLY A 138 -1.05 -11.61 17.51
CA GLY A 138 -1.64 -12.77 16.84
C GLY A 138 -1.96 -12.54 15.36
N GLY A 139 -2.10 -11.29 14.93
CA GLY A 139 -2.41 -10.95 13.55
C GLY A 139 -2.26 -9.46 13.26
N VAL A 140 -1.98 -9.15 12.00
CA VAL A 140 -1.91 -7.79 11.46
C VAL A 140 -2.93 -7.69 10.33
N SER A 141 -3.81 -6.70 10.42
CA SER A 141 -4.76 -6.34 9.36
C SER A 141 -4.42 -4.95 8.86
N ALA A 142 -4.29 -4.76 7.55
CA ALA A 142 -4.02 -3.47 6.94
C ALA A 142 -5.17 -3.09 6.01
N SER A 143 -5.68 -1.87 6.12
CA SER A 143 -6.82 -1.36 5.35
C SER A 143 -6.64 0.12 5.05
N PHE A 144 -7.01 0.55 3.85
CA PHE A 144 -7.08 1.98 3.53
C PHE A 144 -8.33 2.60 4.15
N LEU A 145 -8.18 3.77 4.76
CA LEU A 145 -9.27 4.50 5.43
C LEU A 145 -10.19 5.21 4.43
N GLU A 146 -9.60 5.67 3.34
CA GLU A 146 -10.27 6.35 2.23
C GLU A 146 -9.88 5.60 0.95
N MET A 147 -10.68 5.71 -0.11
CA MET A 147 -10.32 5.12 -1.41
C MET A 147 -9.07 5.84 -1.93
N PRO A 148 -7.93 5.13 -2.03
CA PRO A 148 -6.66 5.70 -2.50
C PRO A 148 -6.64 5.89 -4.02
#